data_AF-L1IDC7-F1
#
_entry.id   AF-L1IDC7-F1
#
_cell.length_a   1.000
_cell.length_b   1.000
_cell.length_c   1.000
_cell.angle_alpha   90.00
_cell.angle_beta   90.00
_cell.angle_gamma   90.00
#
_symmetry.space_group_name_H-M   'P 1'
#
loop_
_entity.id
_entity.type
_entity.pdbx_description
1 polymer ?
#
loop_
_entity_poly.entity_id
_entity_poly.type
_entity_poly.pdbx_seq_one_letter_code
_entity_poly.pdbx_strand_id
1 'polypeptide(L)'
;MSAVGGSRSSKRRRLEGADTKTEREKEGGRSEAERETKRIRRKLCEHGRQRSVCKECGGSSICEHGRQRSKCKECGGSSICEHGRVRSVCKGCGGRSICEHGRRRSVCKGCGGGSICEHGRQRSVCKGCGGGSICEHGRRRSGCKGCGGSSICEHGRVRSVCKGCGGRSICEHGRRGSKCKECGGSSICEHGRIRSVCKGCGGSSICEHGRRRSGCKDCGGSSICEHGRQRSKCKECGGSSICEHGRVRSGCKGCGGSSICEHGRQRSKCKECGGRSICEHGRVRSVCKGCGGRSICEHGRVRSVCKGCGGRSICEHGRV
;
A
#
# COMPACT_ATOMS: atom_id res chain seq x y z
N MET A 1 8.25 -57.64 28.02
CA MET A 1 7.56 -58.90 27.71
C MET A 1 6.07 -58.67 27.93
N SER A 2 5.13 -58.75 26.99
CA SER A 2 5.14 -58.95 25.55
C SER A 2 3.89 -58.24 25.02
N ALA A 3 4.04 -57.55 23.89
CA ALA A 3 2.93 -56.99 23.13
C ALA A 3 2.29 -58.10 22.27
N VAL A 4 0.97 -58.15 22.22
CA VAL A 4 0.23 -58.90 21.19
C VAL A 4 -0.73 -57.95 20.48
N GLY A 5 -0.34 -57.59 19.25
CA GLY A 5 -1.15 -56.82 18.31
C GLY A 5 -2.06 -57.75 17.51
N GLY A 6 -3.34 -57.39 17.41
CA GLY A 6 -4.34 -58.10 16.61
C GLY A 6 -4.73 -57.30 15.37
N SER A 7 -4.12 -57.66 14.24
CA SER A 7 -4.42 -57.18 12.89
C SER A 7 -5.73 -57.80 12.37
N ARG A 8 -6.71 -56.97 11.95
CA ARG A 8 -7.90 -57.47 11.22
C ARG A 8 -7.81 -57.13 9.74
N SER A 9 -7.34 -58.14 8.99
CA SER A 9 -7.45 -58.30 7.55
C SER A 9 -8.90 -58.49 7.13
N SER A 10 -9.41 -57.63 6.24
CA SER A 10 -10.65 -57.88 5.50
C SER A 10 -10.31 -58.22 4.04
N LYS A 11 -10.35 -59.52 3.78
CA LYS A 11 -10.29 -60.19 2.47
C LYS A 11 -11.26 -59.53 1.48
N ARG A 12 -10.75 -58.96 0.38
CA ARG A 12 -11.53 -58.76 -0.85
C ARG A 12 -11.15 -59.85 -1.85
N ARG A 13 -12.17 -60.57 -2.30
CA ARG A 13 -12.11 -61.68 -3.26
C ARG A 13 -11.49 -61.20 -4.58
N ARG A 14 -10.52 -61.96 -5.09
CA ARG A 14 -10.11 -61.93 -6.50
C ARG A 14 -11.29 -62.45 -7.33
N LEU A 15 -11.79 -61.63 -8.24
CA LEU A 15 -12.51 -62.11 -9.41
C LEU A 15 -11.53 -62.00 -10.58
N GLU A 16 -11.33 -63.13 -11.24
CA GLU A 16 -10.56 -63.26 -12.46
C GLU A 16 -11.30 -62.52 -13.59
N GLY A 17 -10.55 -61.72 -14.34
CA GLY A 17 -11.05 -60.95 -15.48
C GLY A 17 -9.93 -60.85 -16.50
N ALA A 18 -10.12 -61.58 -17.60
CA ALA A 18 -9.21 -61.76 -18.71
C ALA A 18 -8.91 -60.46 -19.49
N ASP A 19 -7.72 -60.48 -20.11
CA ASP A 19 -7.33 -59.81 -21.35
C ASP A 19 -8.09 -58.55 -21.80
N THR A 20 -7.44 -57.39 -21.63
CA THR A 20 -7.43 -56.34 -22.68
C THR A 20 -6.12 -55.55 -22.55
N LYS A 21 -5.06 -56.14 -23.09
CA LYS A 21 -3.77 -55.50 -23.30
C LYS A 21 -3.75 -54.90 -24.71
N THR A 22 -4.54 -53.87 -24.96
CA THR A 22 -4.48 -53.06 -26.19
C THR A 22 -4.92 -51.63 -25.85
N GLU A 23 -4.36 -50.65 -26.58
CA GLU A 23 -4.59 -49.19 -26.44
C GLU A 23 -3.61 -48.43 -25.53
N ARG A 24 -2.33 -48.82 -25.48
CA ARG A 24 -1.28 -47.96 -24.92
C ARG A 24 -0.12 -47.68 -25.87
N GLU A 25 -0.38 -47.61 -27.17
CA GLU A 25 0.60 -47.22 -28.18
C GLU A 25 -0.15 -46.75 -29.44
N LYS A 26 -0.42 -45.44 -29.55
CA LYS A 26 -0.74 -44.69 -30.79
C LYS A 26 -1.16 -43.24 -30.50
N GLU A 27 -0.33 -42.41 -29.87
CA GLU A 27 -0.47 -40.92 -29.97
C GLU A 27 0.90 -40.22 -29.88
N GLY A 28 1.85 -40.63 -30.71
CA GLY A 28 3.03 -39.83 -31.04
C GLY A 28 2.73 -38.94 -32.25
N GLY A 29 2.66 -37.62 -32.07
CA GLY A 29 2.51 -36.67 -33.19
C GLY A 29 1.44 -35.59 -33.08
N ARG A 30 0.96 -35.21 -31.88
CA ARG A 30 0.11 -34.01 -31.73
C ARG A 30 0.88 -32.88 -31.05
N SER A 31 0.76 -31.69 -31.60
CA SER A 31 1.34 -30.46 -31.05
C SER A 31 0.87 -30.22 -29.61
N GLU A 32 1.70 -29.58 -28.78
CA GLU A 32 1.36 -29.25 -27.39
C GLU A 32 0.05 -28.43 -27.32
N ALA A 33 -0.15 -27.55 -28.31
CA ALA A 33 -1.36 -26.76 -28.53
C ALA A 33 -2.62 -27.60 -28.79
N GLU A 34 -2.53 -28.69 -29.57
CA GLU A 34 -3.66 -29.60 -29.78
C GLU A 34 -4.02 -30.41 -28.53
N ARG A 35 -3.02 -30.81 -27.74
CA ARG A 35 -3.27 -31.53 -26.48
C ARG A 35 -3.94 -30.61 -25.46
N GLU A 36 -3.51 -29.34 -25.40
CA GLU A 36 -4.08 -28.34 -24.51
C GLU A 36 -5.53 -27.97 -24.90
N THR A 37 -5.80 -27.72 -26.18
CA THR A 37 -7.15 -27.42 -26.68
C THR A 37 -8.12 -28.58 -26.43
N LYS A 38 -7.71 -29.84 -26.66
CA LYS A 38 -8.53 -31.03 -26.35
C LYS A 38 -8.80 -31.17 -24.85
N ARG A 39 -7.83 -30.80 -24.00
CA ARG A 39 -7.97 -30.79 -22.53
C ARG A 39 -8.91 -29.70 -22.03
N ILE A 40 -8.87 -28.51 -22.64
CA ILE A 40 -9.79 -27.40 -22.37
C ILE A 40 -11.21 -27.79 -22.78
N ARG A 41 -11.40 -28.33 -23.99
CA ARG A 41 -12.72 -28.76 -24.50
C ARG A 41 -13.36 -29.87 -23.64
N ARG A 42 -12.57 -30.77 -23.07
CA ARG A 42 -13.06 -31.77 -22.09
C ARG A 42 -13.51 -31.14 -20.76
N LYS A 43 -12.93 -30.02 -20.36
CA LYS A 43 -13.31 -29.32 -19.10
C LYS A 43 -14.55 -28.46 -19.25
N LEU A 44 -14.84 -27.92 -20.43
CA LEU A 44 -16.04 -27.12 -20.70
C LEU A 44 -17.24 -28.00 -21.07
N CYS A 45 -18.44 -27.61 -20.65
CA CYS A 45 -19.71 -28.19 -21.10
C CYS A 45 -20.19 -27.51 -22.39
N GLU A 46 -21.29 -28.00 -22.95
CA GLU A 46 -21.97 -27.40 -24.10
C GLU A 46 -22.42 -25.95 -23.86
N HIS A 47 -22.68 -25.57 -22.61
CA HIS A 47 -23.00 -24.19 -22.20
C HIS A 47 -21.77 -23.27 -22.07
N GLY A 48 -20.58 -23.70 -22.52
CA GLY A 48 -19.35 -22.90 -22.47
C GLY A 48 -18.77 -22.64 -21.08
N ARG A 49 -19.29 -23.31 -20.03
CA ARG A 49 -18.80 -23.20 -18.64
C ARG A 49 -18.00 -24.45 -18.27
N GLN A 50 -17.13 -24.39 -17.26
CA GLN A 50 -16.49 -25.62 -16.76
C GLN A 50 -17.56 -26.60 -16.26
N ARG A 51 -17.53 -27.87 -16.71
CA ARG A 51 -18.51 -28.93 -16.37
C ARG A 51 -18.73 -29.05 -14.86
N SER A 52 -17.68 -28.92 -14.06
CA SER A 52 -17.74 -29.00 -12.60
C SER A 52 -18.56 -27.87 -11.95
N VAL A 53 -18.71 -26.73 -12.61
CA VAL A 53 -19.41 -25.51 -12.12
C VAL A 53 -20.54 -25.08 -13.06
N CYS A 54 -20.99 -25.93 -13.97
CA CYS A 54 -22.17 -25.63 -14.77
C CYS A 54 -23.43 -26.03 -14.02
N LYS A 55 -24.32 -25.08 -13.73
CA LYS A 55 -25.60 -25.33 -13.06
C LYS A 55 -26.54 -26.17 -13.93
N GLU A 56 -26.60 -25.84 -15.23
CA GLU A 56 -27.46 -26.51 -16.23
C GLU A 56 -27.06 -27.97 -16.47
N CYS A 57 -25.77 -28.32 -16.29
CA CYS A 57 -25.28 -29.70 -16.39
C CYS A 57 -25.21 -30.43 -15.02
N GLY A 58 -25.72 -29.86 -13.93
CA GLY A 58 -25.63 -30.47 -12.60
C GLY A 58 -24.20 -30.65 -12.08
N GLY A 59 -23.29 -29.73 -12.43
CA GLY A 59 -21.86 -29.82 -12.15
C GLY A 59 -21.56 -30.17 -10.69
N SER A 60 -20.63 -31.11 -10.47
CA SER A 60 -20.33 -31.71 -9.16
C SER A 60 -19.96 -30.71 -8.05
N SER A 61 -19.50 -29.51 -8.42
CA SER A 61 -19.09 -28.46 -7.49
C SER A 61 -20.24 -27.53 -7.09
N ILE A 62 -21.42 -27.63 -7.71
CA ILE A 62 -22.61 -26.82 -7.44
C ILE A 62 -23.71 -27.72 -6.88
N CYS A 63 -24.45 -27.21 -5.90
CA CYS A 63 -25.64 -27.87 -5.38
C CYS A 63 -26.91 -27.40 -6.09
N GLU A 64 -28.03 -28.07 -5.83
CA GLU A 64 -29.35 -27.69 -6.36
C GLU A 64 -29.75 -26.23 -6.05
N HIS A 65 -29.28 -25.70 -4.91
CA HIS A 65 -29.43 -24.29 -4.51
C HIS A 65 -28.58 -23.29 -5.33
N GLY A 66 -27.86 -23.75 -6.37
CA GLY A 66 -27.02 -22.92 -7.23
C GLY A 66 -25.75 -22.35 -6.57
N ARG A 67 -25.43 -22.80 -5.34
CA ARG A 67 -24.23 -22.40 -4.60
C ARG A 67 -23.13 -23.44 -4.75
N GLN A 68 -21.88 -23.06 -4.51
CA GLN A 68 -20.78 -24.03 -4.45
C GLN A 68 -21.06 -25.04 -3.33
N ARG A 69 -21.13 -26.33 -3.65
CA ARG A 69 -21.58 -27.41 -2.74
C ARG A 69 -20.80 -27.43 -1.43
N SER A 70 -19.49 -27.19 -1.48
CA SER A 70 -18.63 -27.11 -0.29
C SER A 70 -18.97 -25.92 0.64
N LYS A 71 -19.61 -24.87 0.12
CA LYS A 71 -19.99 -23.63 0.83
C LYS A 71 -21.49 -23.51 1.05
N CYS A 72 -22.30 -24.49 0.65
CA CYS A 72 -23.74 -24.42 0.82
C CYS A 72 -24.12 -24.89 2.23
N LYS A 73 -24.79 -24.03 3.01
CA LYS A 73 -25.29 -24.39 4.35
C LYS A 73 -26.41 -25.44 4.29
N GLU A 74 -27.36 -25.25 3.37
CA GLU A 74 -28.52 -26.14 3.17
C GLU A 74 -28.10 -27.56 2.77
N CYS A 75 -26.98 -27.71 2.06
CA CYS A 75 -26.43 -29.03 1.68
C CYS A 75 -25.37 -29.57 2.67
N GLY A 76 -25.20 -28.97 3.85
CA GLY A 76 -24.20 -29.41 4.83
C GLY A 76 -22.74 -29.30 4.35
N GLY A 77 -22.45 -28.32 3.48
CA GLY A 77 -21.18 -28.16 2.79
C GLY A 77 -19.97 -28.25 3.72
N SER A 78 -18.95 -28.99 3.29
CA SER A 78 -17.75 -29.32 4.08
C SER A 78 -16.98 -28.11 4.62
N SER A 79 -17.18 -26.93 4.05
CA SER A 79 -16.53 -25.68 4.46
C SER A 79 -17.35 -24.86 5.46
N ILE A 80 -18.62 -25.17 5.72
CA ILE A 80 -19.51 -24.42 6.63
C ILE A 80 -19.94 -25.30 7.81
N CYS A 81 -19.80 -24.77 9.03
CA CYS A 81 -20.26 -25.45 10.24
C CYS A 81 -21.77 -25.26 10.47
N GLU A 82 -22.33 -26.00 11.42
CA GLU A 82 -23.70 -25.83 11.90
C GLU A 82 -24.05 -24.38 12.28
N HIS A 83 -23.07 -23.63 12.81
CA HIS A 83 -23.21 -22.20 13.11
C HIS A 83 -23.28 -21.28 11.87
N GLY A 84 -23.28 -21.81 10.65
CA GLY A 84 -23.32 -21.05 9.40
C GLY A 84 -22.04 -20.28 9.05
N ARG A 85 -20.97 -20.47 9.84
CA ARG A 85 -19.66 -19.84 9.61
C ARG A 85 -18.72 -20.79 8.87
N VAL A 86 -17.70 -20.25 8.21
CA VAL A 86 -16.65 -21.08 7.59
C VAL A 86 -15.93 -21.90 8.68
N ARG A 87 -15.93 -23.24 8.58
CA ARG A 87 -15.44 -24.18 9.61
C ARG A 87 -14.04 -23.84 10.08
N SER A 88 -13.14 -23.48 9.17
CA SER A 88 -11.75 -23.16 9.50
C SER A 88 -11.60 -21.93 10.41
N VAL A 89 -12.59 -21.03 10.45
CA VAL A 89 -12.60 -19.81 11.25
C VAL A 89 -13.73 -19.77 12.28
N CYS A 90 -14.42 -20.89 12.52
CA CYS A 90 -15.47 -20.93 13.53
C CYS A 90 -14.87 -21.25 14.89
N LYS A 91 -14.97 -20.32 15.86
CA LYS A 91 -14.54 -20.55 17.24
C LYS A 91 -15.31 -21.69 17.91
N GLY A 92 -16.64 -21.72 17.74
CA GLY A 92 -17.53 -22.73 18.33
C GLY A 92 -17.25 -24.17 17.84
N CYS A 93 -16.62 -24.33 16.68
CA CYS A 93 -16.24 -25.65 16.15
C CYS A 93 -14.73 -25.93 16.25
N GLY A 94 -13.97 -25.16 17.04
CA GLY A 94 -12.53 -25.35 17.18
C GLY A 94 -11.73 -25.12 15.88
N GLY A 95 -12.25 -24.28 14.98
CA GLY A 95 -11.74 -24.10 13.62
C GLY A 95 -10.23 -23.93 13.54
N ARG A 96 -9.58 -24.71 12.66
CA ARG A 96 -8.10 -24.83 12.52
C ARG A 96 -7.34 -23.51 12.45
N SER A 97 -7.98 -22.43 12.00
CA SER A 97 -7.35 -21.11 11.83
C SER A 97 -7.47 -20.21 13.05
N ILE A 98 -8.29 -20.52 14.06
CA ILE A 98 -8.53 -19.69 15.25
C ILE A 98 -8.10 -20.43 16.52
N CYS A 99 -7.36 -19.76 17.40
CA CYS A 99 -6.98 -20.32 18.70
C CYS A 99 -8.07 -20.10 19.76
N GLU A 100 -7.90 -20.72 20.92
CA GLU A 100 -8.74 -20.51 22.11
C GLU A 100 -8.90 -19.02 22.48
N HIS A 101 -7.85 -18.21 22.26
CA HIS A 101 -7.88 -16.76 22.44
C HIS A 101 -8.74 -15.98 21.43
N GLY A 102 -9.43 -16.66 20.50
CA GLY A 102 -10.28 -16.04 19.48
C GLY A 102 -9.52 -15.29 18.38
N ARG A 103 -8.18 -15.36 18.36
CA ARG A 103 -7.32 -14.76 17.33
C ARG A 103 -6.99 -15.80 16.26
N ARG A 104 -6.61 -15.34 15.06
CA ARG A 104 -6.03 -16.25 14.05
C ARG A 104 -4.76 -16.90 14.62
N ARG A 105 -4.68 -18.24 14.64
CA ARG A 105 -3.54 -19.00 15.21
C ARG A 105 -2.20 -18.52 14.68
N SER A 106 -2.12 -18.23 13.38
CA SER A 106 -0.89 -17.76 12.74
C SER A 106 -0.36 -16.46 13.34
N VAL A 107 -1.21 -15.59 13.88
CA VAL A 107 -0.86 -14.29 14.47
C VAL A 107 -1.08 -14.25 15.99
N CYS A 108 -1.38 -15.38 16.62
CA CYS A 108 -1.55 -15.41 18.07
C CYS A 108 -0.20 -15.65 18.75
N LYS A 109 0.27 -14.64 19.50
CA LYS A 109 1.50 -14.73 20.31
C LYS A 109 1.42 -15.85 21.35
N GLY A 110 0.29 -15.94 22.07
CA GLY A 110 0.08 -16.93 23.13
C GLY A 110 0.04 -18.39 22.65
N CYS A 111 -0.22 -18.62 21.36
CA CYS A 111 -0.24 -19.97 20.77
C CYS A 111 1.01 -20.27 19.92
N GLY A 112 2.06 -19.46 20.01
CA GLY A 112 3.28 -19.65 19.21
C GLY A 112 3.07 -19.47 17.70
N GLY A 113 2.07 -18.68 17.30
CA GLY A 113 1.71 -18.46 15.89
C GLY A 113 2.91 -18.05 15.05
N GLY A 114 3.22 -18.82 14.00
CA GLY A 114 4.47 -18.68 13.23
C GLY A 114 4.70 -17.31 12.58
N SER A 115 3.67 -16.46 12.45
CA SER A 115 3.79 -15.13 11.82
C SER A 115 4.36 -14.07 12.77
N ILE A 116 4.23 -14.24 14.10
CA ILE A 116 4.66 -13.25 15.09
C ILE A 116 5.77 -13.87 15.95
N CYS A 117 6.81 -13.09 16.21
CA CYS A 117 7.89 -13.48 17.10
C CYS A 117 7.61 -13.11 18.57
N GLU A 118 8.46 -13.56 19.48
CA GLU A 118 8.38 -13.23 20.91
C GLU A 118 8.37 -11.71 21.20
N HIS A 119 8.99 -10.92 20.33
CA HIS A 119 8.99 -9.45 20.38
C HIS A 119 7.66 -8.80 19.94
N GLY A 120 6.62 -9.59 19.61
CA GLY A 120 5.32 -9.09 19.16
C GLY A 120 5.32 -8.50 17.74
N ARG A 121 6.45 -8.59 17.02
CA ARG A 121 6.58 -8.13 15.62
C ARG A 121 6.36 -9.29 14.66
N GLN A 122 5.97 -8.99 13.41
CA GLN A 122 5.98 -10.02 12.36
C GLN A 122 7.38 -10.63 12.24
N ARG A 123 7.48 -11.95 12.34
CA ARG A 123 8.76 -12.69 12.37
C ARG A 123 9.60 -12.39 11.13
N SER A 124 8.96 -12.26 9.97
CA SER A 124 9.62 -11.90 8.71
C SER A 124 10.30 -10.52 8.75
N VAL A 125 9.82 -9.59 9.56
CA VAL A 125 10.31 -8.19 9.63
C VAL A 125 11.07 -7.92 10.94
N CYS A 126 11.23 -8.93 11.80
CA CYS A 126 11.89 -8.77 13.08
C CYS A 126 13.40 -8.93 12.95
N LYS A 127 14.16 -7.85 13.19
CA LYS A 127 15.63 -7.90 13.21
C LYS A 127 16.17 -8.87 14.26
N GLY A 128 15.62 -8.82 15.48
CA GLY A 128 16.05 -9.65 16.60
C GLY A 128 15.80 -11.16 16.42
N CYS A 129 14.95 -11.55 15.47
CA CYS A 129 14.69 -12.95 15.15
C CYS A 129 15.28 -13.38 13.80
N GLY A 130 16.19 -12.59 13.21
CA GLY A 130 16.79 -12.89 11.91
C GLY A 130 15.79 -12.89 10.75
N GLY A 131 14.68 -12.15 10.89
CA GLY A 131 13.59 -12.13 9.93
C GLY A 131 14.07 -11.91 8.50
N GLY A 132 13.72 -12.83 7.60
CA GLY A 132 14.24 -12.88 6.22
C GLY A 132 14.01 -11.62 5.37
N SER A 133 13.14 -10.70 5.80
CA SER A 133 12.88 -9.44 5.10
C SER A 133 13.83 -8.31 5.49
N ILE A 134 14.55 -8.41 6.61
CA ILE A 134 15.45 -7.36 7.12
C ILE A 134 16.90 -7.84 7.04
N CYS A 135 17.80 -6.99 6.52
CA CYS A 135 19.24 -7.27 6.53
C CYS A 135 19.89 -6.86 7.85
N GLU A 136 21.15 -7.24 8.04
CA GLU A 136 22.00 -6.80 9.15
C GLU A 136 22.03 -5.27 9.33
N HIS A 137 21.97 -4.51 8.24
CA HIS A 137 21.87 -3.05 8.21
C HIS A 137 20.54 -2.49 8.76
N GLY A 138 19.60 -3.34 9.20
CA GLY A 138 18.29 -2.93 9.72
C GLY A 138 17.32 -2.39 8.68
N ARG A 139 17.64 -2.52 7.38
CA ARG A 139 16.79 -2.10 6.26
C ARG A 139 16.07 -3.32 5.67
N ARG A 140 15.00 -3.11 4.90
CA ARG A 140 14.41 -4.20 4.10
C ARG A 140 15.45 -4.72 3.11
N ARG A 141 15.71 -6.04 3.10
CA ARG A 141 16.72 -6.69 2.23
C ARG A 141 16.54 -6.30 0.78
N SER A 142 15.30 -6.30 0.29
CA SER A 142 14.96 -5.92 -1.08
C SER A 142 15.42 -4.51 -1.45
N GLY A 143 15.42 -3.58 -0.48
CA GLY A 143 15.80 -2.17 -0.66
C GLY A 143 17.22 -1.83 -0.17
N CYS A 144 18.02 -2.81 0.24
CA CYS A 144 19.34 -2.54 0.81
C CYS A 144 20.43 -2.62 -0.28
N LYS A 145 21.11 -1.50 -0.55
CA LYS A 145 22.24 -1.47 -1.49
C LYS A 145 23.38 -2.39 -1.05
N GLY A 146 23.76 -2.35 0.23
CA GLY A 146 24.85 -3.15 0.80
C GLY A 146 24.59 -4.67 0.78
N CYS A 147 23.35 -5.11 0.57
CA CYS A 147 23.00 -6.54 0.47
C CYS A 147 22.58 -6.95 -0.95
N GLY A 148 22.86 -6.12 -1.98
CA GLY A 148 22.46 -6.41 -3.35
C GLY A 148 20.95 -6.49 -3.58
N GLY A 149 20.17 -5.75 -2.77
CA GLY A 149 18.71 -5.83 -2.77
C GLY A 149 18.09 -5.71 -4.16
N SER A 150 17.18 -6.63 -4.49
CA SER A 150 16.56 -6.76 -5.81
C SER A 150 15.82 -5.50 -6.30
N SER A 151 15.48 -4.58 -5.40
CA SER A 151 14.79 -3.32 -5.70
C SER A 151 15.74 -2.17 -6.03
N ILE A 152 17.05 -2.29 -5.78
CA ILE A 152 18.05 -1.22 -5.95
C ILE A 152 19.05 -1.60 -7.05
N CYS A 153 19.31 -0.70 -7.99
CA CYS A 153 20.35 -0.89 -9.00
C CYS A 153 21.75 -0.56 -8.46
N GLU A 154 22.78 -0.85 -9.24
CA GLU A 154 24.17 -0.44 -8.99
C GLU A 154 24.32 1.06 -8.70
N HIS A 155 23.52 1.90 -9.38
CA HIS A 155 23.45 3.35 -9.16
C HIS A 155 22.86 3.76 -7.80
N GLY A 156 22.45 2.81 -6.95
CA GLY A 156 21.82 3.07 -5.65
C GLY A 156 20.40 3.63 -5.73
N ARG A 157 19.80 3.66 -6.92
CA ARG A 157 18.41 4.10 -7.15
C ARG A 157 17.48 2.90 -7.17
N VAL A 158 16.18 3.11 -6.95
CA VAL A 158 15.19 2.04 -7.12
C VAL A 158 15.16 1.62 -8.60
N ARG A 159 15.38 0.33 -8.89
CA ARG A 159 15.53 -0.21 -10.26
C ARG A 159 14.40 0.20 -11.17
N SER A 160 13.16 0.15 -10.69
CA SER A 160 11.97 0.48 -11.47
C SER A 160 11.93 1.93 -11.96
N VAL A 161 12.66 2.85 -11.33
CA VAL A 161 12.71 4.29 -11.67
C VAL A 161 14.09 4.75 -12.13
N CYS A 162 15.05 3.84 -12.29
CA CYS A 162 16.39 4.20 -12.70
C CYS A 162 16.48 4.27 -14.23
N LYS A 163 16.71 5.47 -14.79
CA LYS A 163 16.91 5.67 -16.24
C LYS A 163 18.11 4.86 -16.76
N GLY A 164 19.23 4.88 -16.04
CA GLY A 164 20.46 4.18 -16.45
C GLY A 164 20.36 2.65 -16.46
N CYS A 165 19.31 2.08 -15.86
CA CYS A 165 19.06 0.63 -15.87
C CYS A 165 17.80 0.25 -16.67
N GLY A 166 17.25 1.16 -17.49
CA GLY A 166 16.02 0.90 -18.25
C GLY A 166 14.80 0.62 -17.37
N GLY A 167 14.72 1.27 -16.20
CA GLY A 167 13.65 1.01 -15.23
C GLY A 167 12.26 1.16 -15.85
N ARG A 168 11.44 0.10 -15.76
CA ARG A 168 10.10 -0.02 -16.39
C ARG A 168 9.13 1.14 -16.12
N SER A 169 9.38 1.96 -15.10
CA SER A 169 8.53 3.12 -14.77
C SER A 169 8.96 4.40 -15.49
N ILE A 170 10.14 4.43 -16.14
CA ILE A 170 10.66 5.57 -16.90
C ILE A 170 10.52 5.26 -18.38
N CYS A 171 9.95 6.20 -19.14
CA CYS A 171 9.91 6.09 -20.60
C CYS A 171 11.20 6.62 -21.25
N GLU A 172 11.33 6.44 -22.56
CA GLU A 172 12.45 6.94 -23.37
C GLU A 172 12.72 8.44 -23.17
N HIS A 173 11.66 9.24 -22.97
CA HIS A 173 11.74 10.67 -22.67
C HIS A 173 12.32 11.00 -21.28
N GLY A 174 12.74 9.99 -20.51
CA GLY A 174 13.31 10.16 -19.16
C GLY A 174 12.29 10.56 -18.09
N ARG A 175 11.00 10.58 -18.43
CA ARG A 175 9.90 10.90 -17.51
C ARG A 175 9.29 9.61 -16.97
N ARG A 176 8.56 9.68 -15.85
CA ARG A 176 7.77 8.53 -15.38
C ARG A 176 6.71 8.23 -16.44
N GLY A 177 6.70 7.03 -17.02
CA GLY A 177 5.84 6.68 -18.16
C GLY A 177 4.37 6.98 -17.92
N SER A 178 3.86 6.72 -16.71
CA SER A 178 2.48 7.05 -16.32
C SER A 178 2.15 8.54 -16.41
N LYS A 179 3.15 9.43 -16.31
CA LYS A 179 3.02 10.90 -16.36
C LYS A 179 3.57 11.51 -17.66
N CYS A 180 4.06 10.69 -18.59
CA CYS A 180 4.59 11.19 -19.85
C CYS A 180 3.45 11.44 -20.83
N LYS A 181 3.34 12.67 -21.35
CA LYS A 181 2.34 13.04 -22.37
C LYS A 181 2.63 12.33 -23.70
N GLU A 182 3.90 12.33 -24.13
CA GLU A 182 4.35 11.74 -25.40
C GLU A 182 4.11 10.22 -25.45
N CYS A 183 4.24 9.52 -24.32
CA CYS A 183 3.97 8.08 -24.24
C CYS A 183 2.50 7.73 -23.94
N GLY A 184 1.57 8.69 -23.98
CA GLY A 184 0.16 8.44 -23.66
C GLY A 184 -0.06 7.96 -22.21
N GLY A 185 0.79 8.41 -21.28
CA GLY A 185 0.82 7.93 -19.91
C GLY A 185 -0.56 7.91 -19.26
N SER A 186 -0.89 6.82 -18.56
CA SER A 186 -2.22 6.57 -17.98
C SER A 186 -2.73 7.66 -17.02
N SER A 187 -1.85 8.52 -16.51
CA SER A 187 -2.22 9.64 -15.65
C SER A 187 -2.46 10.95 -16.40
N ILE A 188 -2.21 11.04 -17.72
CA ILE A 188 -2.36 12.25 -18.54
C ILE A 188 -3.54 12.08 -19.51
N CYS A 189 -4.45 13.05 -19.56
CA CYS A 189 -5.54 13.04 -20.53
C CYS A 189 -5.12 13.62 -21.89
N GLU A 190 -5.99 13.51 -22.89
CA GLU A 190 -5.86 14.15 -24.20
C GLU A 190 -5.56 15.65 -24.12
N HIS A 191 -6.12 16.36 -23.12
CA HIS A 191 -5.85 17.77 -22.85
C HIS A 191 -4.43 18.07 -22.30
N GLY A 192 -3.56 17.05 -22.16
CA GLY A 192 -2.22 17.19 -21.61
C GLY A 192 -2.16 17.48 -20.10
N ARG A 193 -3.30 17.39 -19.39
CA ARG A 193 -3.39 17.59 -17.94
C ARG A 193 -3.43 16.25 -17.22
N ILE A 194 -3.16 16.24 -15.91
CA ILE A 194 -3.33 15.01 -15.11
C ILE A 194 -4.83 14.64 -15.10
N ARG A 195 -5.18 13.42 -15.53
CA ARG A 195 -6.58 12.94 -15.66
C ARG A 195 -7.41 13.21 -14.42
N SER A 196 -6.85 12.93 -13.24
CA SER A 196 -7.56 13.09 -11.98
C SER A 196 -7.93 14.54 -11.66
N VAL A 197 -7.23 15.53 -12.23
CA VAL A 197 -7.49 16.97 -12.01
C VAL A 197 -8.03 17.69 -13.25
N CYS A 198 -8.27 16.97 -14.35
CA CYS A 198 -8.73 17.60 -15.58
C CYS A 198 -10.26 17.76 -15.55
N LYS A 199 -10.73 19.01 -15.56
CA LYS A 199 -12.17 19.33 -15.61
C LYS A 199 -12.82 18.75 -16.88
N GLY A 200 -12.18 18.91 -18.04
CA GLY A 200 -12.71 18.43 -19.33
C GLY A 200 -12.86 16.91 -19.42
N CYS A 201 -12.16 16.14 -18.58
CA CYS A 201 -12.28 14.67 -18.54
C CYS A 201 -13.09 14.17 -17.32
N GLY A 202 -13.78 15.06 -16.59
CA GLY A 202 -14.51 14.68 -15.38
C GLY A 202 -13.60 14.13 -14.25
N GLY A 203 -12.36 14.62 -14.18
CA GLY A 203 -11.32 14.09 -13.30
C GLY A 203 -11.81 13.86 -11.87
N SER A 204 -11.49 12.69 -11.31
CA SER A 204 -12.01 12.21 -10.02
C SER A 204 -11.72 13.13 -8.82
N SER A 205 -10.76 14.05 -8.94
CA SER A 205 -10.41 15.01 -7.89
C SER A 205 -11.12 16.36 -8.03
N ILE A 206 -11.84 16.64 -9.12
CA ILE A 206 -12.54 17.91 -9.38
C ILE A 206 -14.05 17.66 -9.43
N CYS A 207 -14.83 18.51 -8.76
CA CYS A 207 -16.29 18.47 -8.83
C CYS A 207 -16.81 19.26 -10.05
N GLU A 208 -18.11 19.17 -10.31
CA GLU A 208 -18.80 19.96 -11.34
C GLU A 208 -18.57 21.48 -11.18
N HIS A 209 -18.44 21.96 -9.94
CA HIS A 209 -18.12 23.36 -9.62
C HIS A 209 -16.67 23.77 -9.96
N GLY A 210 -15.86 22.90 -10.58
CA GLY A 210 -14.47 23.19 -10.94
C GLY A 210 -13.50 23.27 -9.74
N ARG A 211 -13.97 23.00 -8.53
CA ARG A 211 -13.17 22.96 -7.29
C ARG A 211 -12.67 21.54 -7.02
N ARG A 212 -11.62 21.41 -6.21
CA ARG A 212 -11.17 20.08 -5.74
C ARG A 212 -12.29 19.45 -4.90
N ARG A 213 -12.76 18.25 -5.23
CA ARG A 213 -13.90 17.57 -4.56
C ARG A 213 -13.74 17.56 -3.05
N SER A 214 -12.54 17.25 -2.55
CA SER A 214 -12.27 17.22 -1.11
C SER A 214 -12.52 18.57 -0.43
N GLY A 215 -12.35 19.69 -1.12
CA GLY A 215 -12.50 21.05 -0.59
C GLY A 215 -13.76 21.78 -1.06
N CYS A 216 -14.67 21.12 -1.79
CA CYS A 216 -15.88 21.76 -2.28
C CYS A 216 -16.98 21.69 -1.23
N LYS A 217 -17.41 22.84 -0.71
CA LYS A 217 -18.51 22.94 0.27
C LYS A 217 -19.80 22.35 -0.30
N ASP A 218 -20.12 22.72 -1.54
CA ASP A 218 -21.38 22.35 -2.20
C ASP A 218 -21.45 20.86 -2.59
N CYS A 219 -20.31 20.15 -2.54
CA CYS A 219 -20.26 18.69 -2.76
C CYS A 219 -20.02 17.91 -1.47
N GLY A 220 -20.10 18.55 -0.29
CA GLY A 220 -19.80 17.89 1.00
C GLY A 220 -18.36 17.38 1.10
N GLY A 221 -17.40 18.08 0.49
CA GLY A 221 -16.01 17.66 0.41
C GLY A 221 -15.43 17.28 1.77
N SER A 222 -14.74 16.14 1.85
CA SER A 222 -14.25 15.54 3.11
C SER A 222 -13.36 16.45 3.97
N SER A 223 -12.72 17.46 3.37
CA SER A 223 -11.87 18.43 4.07
C SER A 223 -12.63 19.63 4.62
N ILE A 224 -13.91 19.79 4.30
CA ILE A 224 -14.79 20.86 4.81
C ILE A 224 -15.78 20.23 5.82
N CYS A 225 -16.04 20.93 6.92
CA CYS A 225 -17.09 20.54 7.87
C CYS A 225 -18.43 21.23 7.53
N GLU A 226 -19.49 20.86 8.24
CA GLU A 226 -20.82 21.48 8.10
C GLU A 226 -20.79 23.01 8.33
N HIS A 227 -19.90 23.50 9.18
CA HIS A 227 -19.66 24.93 9.42
C HIS A 227 -18.97 25.66 8.26
N GLY A 228 -18.70 24.99 7.13
CA GLY A 228 -18.02 25.58 5.96
C GLY A 228 -16.53 25.87 6.17
N ARG A 229 -15.95 25.45 7.30
CA ARG A 229 -14.52 25.62 7.63
C ARG A 229 -13.73 24.35 7.23
N GLN A 230 -12.41 24.46 7.09
CA GLN A 230 -11.57 23.26 6.96
C GLN A 230 -11.73 22.39 8.21
N ARG A 231 -12.14 21.13 8.05
CA ARG A 231 -12.45 20.20 9.14
C ARG A 231 -11.28 20.05 10.13
N SER A 232 -10.04 20.06 9.64
CA SER A 232 -8.84 20.00 10.50
C SER A 232 -8.64 21.25 11.36
N LYS A 233 -9.22 22.40 10.99
CA LYS A 233 -9.10 23.68 11.68
C LYS A 233 -10.38 24.13 12.39
N CYS A 234 -11.48 23.40 12.23
CA CYS A 234 -12.76 23.75 12.83
C CYS A 234 -12.74 23.39 14.33
N LYS A 235 -12.93 24.40 15.19
CA LYS A 235 -12.99 24.21 16.65
C LYS A 235 -14.23 23.41 17.05
N GLU A 236 -15.40 23.73 16.50
CA GLU A 236 -16.67 23.04 16.79
C GLU A 236 -16.62 21.54 16.44
N CYS A 237 -15.89 21.17 15.38
CA CYS A 237 -15.74 19.76 14.98
C CYS A 237 -14.54 19.05 15.64
N GLY A 238 -13.87 19.67 16.62
CA GLY A 238 -12.69 19.08 17.26
C GLY A 238 -11.51 18.86 16.30
N GLY A 239 -11.36 19.75 15.32
CA GLY A 239 -10.38 19.64 14.24
C GLY A 239 -8.97 19.30 14.73
N SER A 240 -8.31 18.38 14.05
CA SER A 240 -7.01 17.81 14.46
C SER A 240 -5.88 18.84 14.63
N SER A 241 -6.05 20.06 14.13
CA SER A 241 -5.08 21.15 14.23
C SER A 241 -5.37 22.09 15.40
N ILE A 242 -6.49 21.94 16.11
CA ILE A 242 -6.90 22.77 17.26
C ILE A 242 -6.85 21.93 18.54
N CYS A 243 -6.19 22.41 19.59
CA CYS A 243 -6.19 21.73 20.89
C CYS A 243 -7.47 22.04 21.68
N GLU A 244 -7.66 21.34 22.79
CA GLU A 244 -8.72 21.63 23.78
C GLU A 244 -8.70 23.09 24.25
N HIS A 245 -7.52 23.73 24.32
CA HIS A 245 -7.36 25.15 24.65
C HIS A 245 -7.82 26.11 23.54
N GLY A 246 -8.37 25.61 22.43
CA GLY A 246 -8.82 26.43 21.29
C GLY A 246 -7.70 27.08 20.46
N ARG A 247 -6.43 26.73 20.73
CA ARG A 247 -5.25 27.23 20.01
C ARG A 247 -4.83 26.22 18.94
N VAL A 248 -4.05 26.66 17.95
CA VAL A 248 -3.43 25.74 16.99
C VAL A 248 -2.50 24.78 17.76
N ARG A 249 -2.70 23.46 17.65
CA ARG A 249 -1.98 22.42 18.42
C ARG A 249 -0.46 22.59 18.32
N SER A 250 0.07 22.86 17.13
CA SER A 250 1.50 23.05 16.93
C SER A 250 2.06 24.24 17.73
N GLY A 251 1.25 25.27 18.02
CA GLY A 251 1.63 26.46 18.77
C GLY A 251 1.22 26.45 20.24
N CYS A 252 0.58 25.38 20.72
CA CYS A 252 0.08 25.34 22.09
C CYS A 252 1.15 24.82 23.06
N LYS A 253 1.62 25.68 23.98
CA LYS A 253 2.58 25.29 25.04
C LYS A 253 2.01 24.18 25.94
N GLY A 254 0.74 24.31 26.36
CA GLY A 254 0.08 23.33 27.23
C GLY A 254 -0.07 21.93 26.61
N CYS A 255 -0.05 21.82 25.27
CA CYS A 255 -0.13 20.54 24.57
C CYS A 255 1.22 20.06 24.02
N GLY A 256 2.34 20.70 24.39
CA GLY A 256 3.66 20.35 23.86
C GLY A 256 3.79 20.57 22.34
N GLY A 257 3.13 21.60 21.81
CA GLY A 257 3.07 21.89 20.38
C GLY A 257 4.46 21.94 19.72
N SER A 258 4.60 21.28 18.57
CA SER A 258 5.88 21.09 17.87
C SER A 258 6.61 22.39 17.47
N SER A 259 5.89 23.52 17.38
CA SER A 259 6.47 24.83 17.03
C SER A 259 6.97 25.62 18.23
N ILE A 260 6.69 25.19 19.47
CA ILE A 260 7.14 25.83 20.71
C ILE A 260 8.20 24.94 21.37
N CYS A 261 9.26 25.56 21.90
CA CYS A 261 10.25 24.84 22.71
C CYS A 261 9.86 24.84 24.20
N GLU A 262 10.60 24.09 25.00
CA GLU A 262 10.42 24.07 26.46
C GLU A 262 10.53 25.47 27.10
N HIS A 263 11.36 26.34 26.51
CA HIS A 263 11.51 27.75 26.92
C HIS A 263 10.31 28.65 26.55
N GLY A 264 9.23 28.09 26.00
CA GLY A 264 8.02 28.85 25.61
C GLY A 264 8.19 29.76 24.39
N ARG A 265 9.34 29.71 23.71
CA ARG A 265 9.64 30.48 22.49
C ARG A 265 9.31 29.65 21.25
N GLN A 266 9.12 30.30 20.09
CA GLN A 266 9.05 29.57 18.81
C GLN A 266 10.36 28.80 18.60
N ARG A 267 10.28 27.48 18.43
CA ARG A 267 11.43 26.58 18.33
C ARG A 267 12.38 26.96 17.19
N SER A 268 11.86 27.51 16.09
CA SER A 268 12.68 28.03 14.99
C SER A 268 13.49 29.28 15.36
N LYS A 269 13.02 30.08 16.33
CA LYS A 269 13.64 31.34 16.76
C LYS A 269 14.38 31.23 18.10
N CYS A 270 14.32 30.09 18.76
CA CYS A 270 14.95 29.89 20.07
C CYS A 270 16.44 29.63 19.89
N LYS A 271 17.29 30.52 20.42
CA LYS A 271 18.75 30.36 20.40
C LYS A 271 19.20 29.14 21.21
N GLU A 272 18.63 28.96 22.41
CA GLU A 272 18.96 27.82 23.31
C GLU A 272 18.66 26.46 22.67
N CYS A 273 17.66 26.38 21.80
CA CYS A 273 17.31 25.14 21.08
C CYS A 273 17.98 25.01 19.70
N GLY A 274 18.94 25.88 19.35
CA GLY A 274 19.57 25.86 18.02
C GLY A 274 18.57 26.13 16.88
N GLY A 275 17.60 27.01 17.12
CA GLY A 275 16.50 27.28 16.21
C GLY A 275 16.98 27.63 14.80
N ARG A 276 16.36 26.99 13.80
CA ARG A 276 16.73 27.08 12.38
C ARG A 276 16.81 28.51 11.80
N SER A 277 16.13 29.47 12.42
CA SER A 277 16.09 30.88 12.01
C SER A 277 17.20 31.73 12.65
N ILE A 278 17.92 31.23 13.65
CA ILE A 278 19.01 31.94 14.33
C ILE A 278 20.35 31.27 13.98
N CYS A 279 21.40 32.07 13.73
CA CYS A 279 22.75 31.54 13.53
C CYS A 279 23.52 31.42 14.85
N GLU A 280 24.69 30.80 14.80
CA GLU A 280 25.62 30.73 15.94
C GLU A 280 25.97 32.11 16.49
N HIS A 281 26.01 33.14 15.64
CA HIS A 281 26.21 34.54 16.04
C HIS A 281 25.00 35.17 16.75
N GLY A 282 23.94 34.43 17.04
CA GLY A 282 22.73 34.92 17.72
C GLY A 282 21.84 35.85 16.88
N ARG A 283 22.16 36.03 15.59
CA ARG A 283 21.39 36.88 14.65
C ARG A 283 20.44 36.01 13.83
N VAL A 284 19.41 36.63 13.24
CA VAL A 284 18.53 35.94 12.30
C VAL A 284 19.35 35.50 11.07
N ARG A 285 19.37 34.20 10.75
CA ARG A 285 20.20 33.59 9.71
C ARG A 285 20.05 34.27 8.34
N SER A 286 18.84 34.68 7.98
CA SER A 286 18.58 35.33 6.69
C SER A 286 19.28 36.68 6.54
N VAL A 287 19.57 37.37 7.65
CA VAL A 287 20.21 38.70 7.69
C VAL A 287 21.60 38.66 8.32
N CYS A 288 22.18 37.48 8.55
CA CYS A 288 23.52 37.39 9.09
C CYS A 288 24.54 37.41 7.95
N LYS A 289 25.30 38.52 7.82
CA LYS A 289 26.39 38.65 6.83
C LYS A 289 27.43 37.54 6.99
N GLY A 290 27.85 37.26 8.23
CA GLY A 290 28.83 36.20 8.54
C GLY A 290 28.38 34.77 8.23
N CYS A 291 27.07 34.54 8.01
CA CYS A 291 26.54 33.24 7.61
C CYS A 291 26.04 33.20 6.15
N GLY A 292 26.37 34.21 5.34
CA GLY A 292 25.88 34.30 3.95
C GLY A 292 24.35 34.41 3.85
N GLY A 293 23.71 35.11 4.79
CA GLY A 293 22.26 35.22 4.88
C GLY A 293 21.61 35.66 3.57
N ARG A 294 20.59 34.91 3.13
CA ARG A 294 19.87 35.10 1.84
C ARG A 294 19.32 36.52 1.61
N SER A 295 19.11 37.31 2.67
CA SER A 295 18.57 38.66 2.58
C SER A 295 19.65 39.73 2.44
N ILE A 296 20.94 39.40 2.62
CA ILE A 296 22.06 40.35 2.49
C ILE A 296 22.89 40.01 1.24
N CYS A 297 23.31 41.04 0.48
CA CYS A 297 24.21 40.88 -0.66
C CYS A 297 25.67 40.91 -0.21
N GLU A 298 26.58 40.57 -1.11
CA GLU A 298 28.03 40.69 -0.87
C GLU A 298 28.45 42.12 -0.47
N HIS A 299 27.73 43.14 -0.95
CA HIS A 299 27.91 44.54 -0.55
C HIS A 299 27.45 44.86 0.89
N GLY A 300 27.02 43.88 1.69
CA GLY A 300 26.56 44.08 3.07
C GLY A 300 25.21 44.79 3.21
N ARG A 301 24.52 45.06 2.10
CA ARG A 301 23.18 45.70 2.06
C ARG A 301 22.09 44.66 1.94
N VAL A 302 20.86 45.01 2.32
CA VAL A 302 19.69 44.14 2.08
C VAL A 302 19.49 44.00 0.56
N ARG A 303 19.42 42.75 0.06
CA ARG A 303 19.36 42.45 -1.38
C ARG A 303 18.21 43.16 -2.10
N SER A 304 17.06 43.34 -1.46
CA SER A 304 15.89 43.98 -2.07
C SER A 304 16.08 45.48 -2.34
N VAL A 305 17.00 46.14 -1.65
CA VAL A 305 17.28 47.59 -1.76
C VAL A 305 18.69 47.90 -2.29
N CYS A 306 19.49 46.87 -2.59
CA CYS A 306 20.83 47.08 -3.12
C CYS A 306 20.77 47.43 -4.62
N LYS A 307 21.07 48.69 -4.96
CA LYS A 307 21.18 49.17 -6.36
C LYS A 307 22.14 48.31 -7.19
N GLY A 308 23.33 48.02 -6.66
CA GLY A 308 24.32 47.16 -7.34
C GLY A 308 23.94 45.68 -7.49
N CYS A 309 22.78 45.25 -6.93
CA CYS A 309 22.28 43.88 -7.08
C CYS A 309 20.90 43.81 -7.77
N GLY A 310 20.43 44.92 -8.36
CA GLY A 310 19.11 44.97 -9.02
C GLY A 310 17.94 44.71 -8.07
N GLY A 311 18.01 45.25 -6.85
CA GLY A 311 16.99 45.03 -5.81
C GLY A 311 15.58 45.45 -6.26
N ARG A 312 14.59 44.55 -6.06
CA ARG A 312 13.19 44.72 -6.52
C ARG A 312 12.42 45.86 -5.86
N SER A 313 12.97 46.54 -4.85
CA SER A 313 12.32 47.64 -4.12
C SER A 313 12.73 49.04 -4.62
N ILE A 314 13.45 49.12 -5.74
CA ILE A 314 13.84 50.40 -6.36
C ILE A 314 12.78 50.74 -7.43
N CYS A 315 11.86 51.66 -7.12
CA CYS A 315 11.03 52.30 -8.14
C CYS A 315 11.86 53.40 -8.82
N GLU A 316 12.09 53.28 -10.12
CA GLU A 316 12.62 54.38 -10.93
C GLU A 316 11.51 55.41 -11.19
N HIS A 317 11.35 56.39 -10.30
CA HIS A 317 10.70 57.65 -10.67
C HIS A 317 11.78 58.68 -11.00
N GLY A 318 11.82 59.08 -12.28
CA GLY A 318 12.55 60.25 -12.73
C GLY A 318 13.46 60.01 -13.94
N ARG A 319 12.87 60.00 -15.14
CA ARG A 319 13.45 60.72 -16.27
C ARG A 319 12.35 61.52 -16.96
N VAL A 320 12.61 62.83 -17.00
CA VAL A 320 12.17 63.79 -18.02
C VAL A 320 12.66 63.30 -19.38
#